data_AF-A0A514BNF8-F1
#
_entry.id   AF-A0A514BNF8-F1
#
_cell.length_a   1.000
_cell.length_b   1.000
_cell.length_c   1.000
_cell.angle_alpha   90.00
_cell.angle_beta   90.00
_cell.angle_gamma   90.00
#
_symmetry.space_group_name_H-M   'P 1'
#
loop_
_entity.id
_entity.type
_entity.pdbx_description
1 polymer ?
#
loop_
_entity_poly.entity_id
_entity_poly.type
_entity_poly.pdbx_seq_one_letter_code
_entity_poly.pdbx_strand_id
1 'polypeptide(L)'
;MSASIPLLIAVAVLWGAIVALPERVRLRGDRIVVRRGLRLESIAVADIRAIRFHYHAVVGFVSVWELVSRHGCSLMIEGRAWGARSVLGALEVRLPGFSLQELDRQFEQGDVEDTLELWRLPRSG
;
A
#
# COMPACT_ATOMS: atom_id res chain seq x y z
N MET A 1 -31.38 30.78 -1.22
CA MET A 1 -30.96 30.33 -2.56
C MET A 1 -30.88 28.81 -2.54
N SER A 2 -31.89 28.12 -3.07
CA SER A 2 -31.90 26.66 -3.12
C SER A 2 -30.99 26.20 -4.25
N ALA A 3 -29.98 25.36 -3.95
CA ALA A 3 -29.19 24.72 -5.00
C ALA A 3 -30.12 23.91 -5.90
N SER A 4 -30.00 24.08 -7.22
CA SER A 4 -30.81 23.33 -8.17
C SER A 4 -30.44 21.84 -8.09
N ILE A 5 -31.43 20.94 -8.10
CA ILE A 5 -31.24 19.48 -8.06
C ILE A 5 -30.16 18.97 -9.05
N PRO A 6 -30.04 19.50 -10.28
CA PRO A 6 -28.97 19.12 -11.20
C PRO A 6 -27.55 19.42 -10.68
N LEU A 7 -27.38 20.54 -9.95
CA LEU A 7 -26.09 20.90 -9.36
C LEU A 7 -25.67 19.90 -8.27
N LEU A 8 -26.63 19.47 -7.44
CA LEU A 8 -26.37 18.48 -6.39
C LEU A 8 -25.98 17.11 -6.97
N ILE A 9 -26.65 16.68 -8.05
CA ILE A 9 -26.30 15.44 -8.76
C ILE A 9 -24.90 15.54 -9.37
N ALA A 10 -24.58 16.66 -10.03
CA ALA A 10 -23.27 16.87 -10.62
C ALA A 10 -22.13 16.84 -9.58
N VAL A 11 -22.33 17.47 -8.41
CA VAL A 11 -21.37 17.42 -7.32
C VAL A 11 -21.23 15.99 -6.76
N ALA A 12 -22.32 15.26 -6.60
CA ALA A 12 -22.28 13.87 -6.09
C ALA A 12 -21.56 12.92 -7.06
N VAL A 13 -21.81 13.04 -8.38
CA VAL A 13 -21.10 12.24 -9.40
C VAL A 13 -19.61 12.58 -9.43
N LEU A 14 -19.26 13.87 -9.40
CA LEU A 14 -17.87 14.31 -9.37
C LEU A 14 -17.15 13.83 -8.11
N TRP A 15 -17.81 13.93 -6.95
CA TRP A 15 -17.29 13.42 -5.69
C TRP A 15 -17.07 11.90 -5.73
N GLY A 16 -18.07 11.14 -6.21
CA GLY A 16 -17.97 9.70 -6.39
C GLY A 16 -16.81 9.31 -7.32
N ALA A 17 -16.62 10.03 -8.42
CA ALA A 17 -15.51 9.81 -9.34
C ALA A 17 -14.14 10.08 -8.68
N ILE A 18 -14.02 11.13 -7.85
CA ILE A 18 -12.77 11.45 -7.13
C ILE A 18 -12.44 10.37 -6.09
N VAL A 19 -13.45 9.88 -5.36
CA VAL A 19 -13.27 8.83 -4.34
C VAL A 19 -12.97 7.47 -4.99
N ALA A 20 -13.53 7.21 -6.18
CA ALA A 20 -13.26 6.00 -6.95
C ALA A 20 -11.93 6.04 -7.72
N LEU A 21 -11.14 7.12 -7.64
CA LEU A 21 -9.83 7.16 -8.27
C LEU A 21 -8.94 6.07 -7.66
N PRO A 22 -8.33 5.21 -8.50
CA PRO A 22 -7.50 4.13 -8.00
C PRO A 22 -6.30 4.69 -7.24
N GLU A 23 -5.91 3.99 -6.18
CA GLU A 23 -4.68 4.27 -5.46
C GLU A 23 -3.49 4.22 -6.43
N ARG A 24 -2.59 5.21 -6.32
CA ARG A 24 -1.36 5.27 -7.11
C ARG A 24 -0.15 5.32 -6.18
N VAL A 25 0.80 4.43 -6.43
CA VAL A 25 2.04 4.32 -5.66
C VAL A 25 3.22 4.52 -6.59
N ARG A 26 4.17 5.35 -6.15
CA ARG A 26 5.39 5.64 -6.93
C ARG A 26 6.59 5.75 -6.01
N LEU A 27 7.73 5.31 -6.50
CA LEU A 27 9.03 5.60 -5.91
C LEU A 27 9.57 6.90 -6.53
N ARG A 28 9.84 7.91 -5.70
CA ARG A 28 10.45 9.18 -6.09
C ARG A 28 11.75 9.36 -5.33
N GLY A 29 12.88 9.11 -6.01
CA GLY A 29 14.19 9.10 -5.36
C GLY A 29 14.24 7.99 -4.31
N ASP A 30 14.36 8.38 -3.04
CA ASP A 30 14.36 7.47 -1.89
C ASP A 30 13.08 7.51 -1.04
N ARG A 31 11.98 8.02 -1.61
CA ARG A 31 10.68 8.06 -0.94
C ARG A 31 9.63 7.31 -1.72
N ILE A 32 8.85 6.50 -1.02
CA ILE A 32 7.62 5.92 -1.56
C ILE A 32 6.50 6.91 -1.29
N VAL A 33 5.72 7.21 -2.32
CA VAL A 33 4.61 8.16 -2.28
C VAL A 33 3.35 7.44 -2.70
N VAL A 34 2.34 7.48 -1.85
CA VAL A 34 1.02 6.89 -2.06
C VAL A 34 0.01 8.02 -2.20
N ARG A 35 -0.79 7.99 -3.27
CA ARG A 35 -1.88 8.91 -3.50
C ARG A 35 -3.21 8.17 -3.48
N ARG A 36 -4.12 8.60 -2.61
CA ARG A 36 -5.48 8.07 -2.44
C ARG A 36 -6.47 9.23 -2.52
N GLY A 37 -7.10 9.39 -3.68
CA GLY A 37 -7.91 10.58 -3.97
C GLY A 37 -7.10 11.88 -3.78
N LEU A 38 -7.45 12.63 -2.73
CA LEU A 38 -6.78 13.89 -2.33
C LEU A 38 -5.67 13.72 -1.30
N ARG A 39 -5.57 12.55 -0.64
CA ARG A 39 -4.52 12.31 0.36
C ARG A 39 -3.21 11.91 -0.33
N LEU A 40 -2.12 12.48 0.17
CA LEU A 40 -0.77 12.16 -0.24
C LEU A 40 0.02 11.76 1.00
N GLU A 41 0.46 10.51 1.02
CA GLU A 41 1.24 9.95 2.12
C GLU A 41 2.60 9.52 1.58
N SER A 42 3.63 9.55 2.42
CA SER A 42 4.96 9.13 2.00
C SER A 42 5.81 8.59 3.14
N ILE A 43 6.70 7.67 2.80
CA ILE A 43 7.72 7.11 3.71
C ILE A 43 9.07 7.09 2.99
N ALA A 44 10.16 7.40 3.70
CA ALA A 44 11.50 7.20 3.14
C ALA A 44 11.85 5.71 3.19
N VAL A 45 12.54 5.19 2.17
CA VAL A 45 12.93 3.78 2.12
C VAL A 45 13.88 3.45 3.27
N ALA A 46 14.83 4.34 3.59
CA ALA A 46 15.73 4.19 4.73
C ALA A 46 15.01 4.08 6.08
N ASP A 47 13.82 4.67 6.21
CA ASP A 47 13.03 4.65 7.44
C ASP A 47 12.18 3.37 7.58
N ILE A 48 12.08 2.54 6.53
CA ILE A 48 11.33 1.29 6.61
C ILE A 48 12.05 0.35 7.59
N ARG A 49 11.29 -0.11 8.58
CA ARG A 49 11.71 -1.07 9.60
C ARG A 49 11.09 -2.45 9.39
N ALA A 50 9.87 -2.51 8.88
CA ALA A 50 9.22 -3.77 8.55
C ALA A 50 8.31 -3.63 7.34
N ILE A 51 8.15 -4.73 6.62
CA ILE A 51 7.17 -4.86 5.54
C ILE A 51 6.27 -6.03 5.91
N ARG A 52 4.96 -5.76 5.94
CA ARG A 52 3.94 -6.77 6.19
C ARG A 52 2.97 -6.82 5.04
N PHE A 53 2.36 -7.98 4.90
CA PHE A 53 1.34 -8.26 3.93
C PHE A 53 0.10 -8.74 4.66
N HIS A 54 -0.98 -7.98 4.54
CA HIS A 54 -2.28 -8.33 5.11
C HIS A 54 -3.15 -8.94 4.03
N TYR A 55 -3.78 -10.05 4.38
CA TYR A 55 -4.71 -10.77 3.54
C TYR A 55 -6.06 -10.80 4.22
N HIS A 56 -7.09 -10.30 3.54
CA HIS A 56 -8.46 -10.32 4.04
C HIS A 56 -9.39 -10.99 3.03
N ALA A 57 -10.03 -12.08 3.46
CA ALA A 57 -11.06 -12.76 2.70
C ALA A 57 -12.45 -12.21 3.10
N VAL A 58 -12.85 -11.07 2.54
CA VAL A 58 -14.19 -10.49 2.75
C VAL A 58 -14.84 -10.24 1.40
N VAL A 59 -15.70 -11.18 0.96
CA VAL A 59 -16.46 -11.12 -0.32
C VAL A 59 -15.59 -10.62 -1.48
N GLY A 60 -14.40 -11.21 -1.61
CA GLY A 60 -13.33 -10.77 -2.50
C GLY A 60 -12.01 -10.68 -1.74
N PHE A 61 -10.94 -11.17 -2.37
CA PHE A 61 -9.61 -11.12 -1.76
C PHE A 61 -9.07 -9.69 -1.82
N VAL A 62 -8.87 -9.09 -0.65
CA VAL A 62 -8.17 -7.80 -0.50
C VAL A 62 -6.78 -8.08 0.07
N SER A 63 -5.77 -7.55 -0.61
CA SER A 63 -4.39 -7.57 -0.15
C SER A 63 -3.92 -6.16 0.14
N VAL A 64 -3.23 -5.97 1.26
CA VAL A 64 -2.67 -4.68 1.66
C VAL A 64 -1.22 -4.88 2.11
N TRP A 65 -0.32 -4.07 1.59
CA TRP A 65 1.06 -3.99 2.03
C TRP A 65 1.18 -2.89 3.08
N GLU A 66 1.74 -3.21 4.23
CA GLU A 66 2.06 -2.25 5.28
C GLU A 66 3.58 -2.03 5.33
N LEU A 67 4.01 -0.79 5.10
CA LEU A 67 5.39 -0.36 5.30
C LEU A 67 5.48 0.34 6.65
N VAL A 68 6.09 -0.31 7.64
CA VAL A 68 6.22 0.22 9.00
C VAL A 68 7.54 0.98 9.11
N SER A 69 7.49 2.24 9.52
CA SER A 69 8.67 3.06 9.77
C SER A 69 9.34 2.74 11.10
N ARG A 70 10.61 3.14 11.25
CA ARG A 70 11.36 3.11 12.52
C ARG A 70 10.67 3.90 13.64
N HIS A 71 9.87 4.92 13.29
CA HIS A 71 9.16 5.79 14.22
C HIS A 71 7.76 5.27 14.60
N GLY A 72 7.36 4.09 14.12
CA GLY A 72 6.06 3.48 14.43
C GLY A 72 4.91 3.97 13.56
N CYS A 73 5.13 4.93 12.66
CA CYS A 73 4.17 5.25 11.59
C CYS A 73 4.14 4.14 10.54
N SER A 74 2.99 3.86 9.96
CA SER A 74 2.85 2.92 8.84
C SER A 74 2.28 3.58 7.59
N LEU A 75 2.73 3.11 6.42
CA LEU A 75 2.22 3.47 5.12
C LEU A 75 1.56 2.24 4.51
N MET A 76 0.25 2.32 4.31
CA MET A 76 -0.51 1.23 3.69
C MET A 76 -0.52 1.40 2.18
N ILE A 77 -0.45 0.30 1.45
CA ILE A 77 -0.52 0.24 -0.01
C ILE A 77 -1.49 -0.88 -0.39
N GLU A 78 -2.52 -0.59 -1.17
CA GLU A 78 -3.40 -1.64 -1.69
C GLU A 78 -2.62 -2.51 -2.69
N GLY A 79 -2.78 -3.84 -2.61
CA GLY A 79 -2.09 -4.77 -3.49
C GLY A 79 -2.45 -4.60 -4.98
N ARG A 80 -3.63 -4.03 -5.26
CA ARG A 80 -4.08 -3.67 -6.62
C ARG A 80 -3.73 -2.23 -7.02
N ALA A 81 -3.08 -1.47 -6.14
CA ALA A 81 -2.75 -0.08 -6.44
C ALA A 81 -1.84 0.03 -7.65
N TRP A 82 -2.05 1.08 -8.44
CA TRP A 82 -1.27 1.27 -9.65
C TRP A 82 0.16 1.64 -9.30
N GLY A 83 1.11 0.80 -9.72
CA GLY A 83 2.53 0.97 -9.43
C GLY A 83 3.02 0.21 -8.20
N ALA A 84 2.13 -0.46 -7.44
CA ALA A 84 2.52 -1.25 -6.26
C ALA A 84 3.60 -2.28 -6.57
N ARG A 85 3.38 -3.15 -7.59
CA ARG A 85 4.38 -4.15 -8.01
C ARG A 85 5.73 -3.54 -8.39
N SER A 86 5.73 -2.40 -9.08
CA SER A 86 6.97 -1.73 -9.48
C SER A 86 7.73 -1.18 -8.27
N VAL A 87 7.02 -0.62 -7.28
CA VAL A 87 7.64 -0.14 -6.05
C VAL A 87 8.16 -1.29 -5.20
N LEU A 88 7.40 -2.38 -5.08
CA LEU A 88 7.83 -3.55 -4.33
C LEU A 88 9.06 -4.22 -4.96
N GLY A 89 9.12 -4.36 -6.28
CA GLY A 89 10.32 -4.84 -6.96
C GLY A 89 11.52 -3.92 -6.78
N ALA A 90 11.30 -2.60 -6.71
CA ALA A 90 12.37 -1.66 -6.39
C ALA A 90 12.83 -1.75 -4.92
N LEU A 91 11.94 -2.13 -3.99
CA LEU A 91 12.28 -2.39 -2.60
C LEU A 91 13.11 -3.68 -2.45
N GLU A 92 12.81 -4.74 -3.21
CA GLU A 92 13.60 -5.99 -3.21
C GLU A 92 15.07 -5.74 -3.57
N VAL A 93 15.34 -4.76 -4.45
CA VAL A 93 16.71 -4.34 -4.79
C VAL A 93 17.37 -3.52 -3.68
N ARG A 94 16.59 -2.76 -2.90
CA ARG A 94 17.11 -1.77 -1.92
C ARG A 94 17.15 -2.28 -0.48
N LEU A 95 16.36 -3.29 -0.14
CA LEU A 95 16.22 -3.83 1.20
C LEU A 95 16.74 -5.27 1.22
N PRO A 96 18.00 -5.49 1.65
CA PRO A 96 18.56 -6.83 1.72
C PRO A 96 17.69 -7.76 2.57
N GLY A 97 17.39 -8.93 2.02
CA GLY A 97 16.55 -9.95 2.67
C GLY A 97 15.05 -9.77 2.48
N PHE A 98 14.57 -8.69 1.87
CA PHE A 98 13.19 -8.63 1.40
C PHE A 98 13.08 -9.35 0.06
N SER A 99 12.13 -10.27 -0.10
CA SER A 99 11.86 -10.89 -1.38
C SER A 99 10.38 -11.09 -1.63
N LEU A 100 9.94 -10.80 -2.85
CA LEU A 100 8.57 -11.08 -3.29
C LEU A 100 8.35 -12.55 -3.59
N GLN A 101 9.38 -13.27 -4.03
CA GLN A 101 9.28 -14.70 -4.28
C GLN A 101 9.01 -15.47 -2.99
N GLU A 102 9.52 -14.99 -1.86
CA GLU A 102 9.27 -15.59 -0.55
C GLU A 102 7.80 -15.47 -0.14
N LEU A 103 7.13 -14.36 -0.50
CA LEU A 103 5.68 -14.23 -0.31
C LEU A 103 4.92 -15.28 -1.14
N ASP A 104 5.25 -15.40 -2.43
CA ASP A 104 4.58 -16.36 -3.32
C ASP A 104 4.76 -17.80 -2.78
N ARG A 105 5.96 -18.13 -2.31
CA ARG A 105 6.27 -19.43 -1.68
C ARG A 105 5.42 -19.69 -0.43
N GLN A 106 5.27 -18.72 0.47
CA GLN A 106 4.45 -18.87 1.68
C GLN A 106 2.97 -19.04 1.35
N PHE A 107 2.49 -18.32 0.31
CA PHE A 107 1.14 -18.50 -0.22
C PHE A 107 0.88 -19.90 -0.78
N GLU A 108 1.82 -20.42 -1.59
CA GLU A 108 1.72 -21.77 -2.17
C GLU A 108 1.77 -22.87 -1.12
N GLN A 109 2.48 -22.63 -0.01
CA GLN A 109 2.57 -23.57 1.11
C GLN A 109 1.32 -23.59 2.00
N GLY A 110 0.35 -22.70 1.74
CA GLY A 110 -0.87 -22.58 2.53
C GLY A 110 -0.64 -22.04 3.95
N ASP A 111 0.54 -21.45 4.20
CA ASP A 111 0.96 -20.91 5.50
C ASP A 111 0.54 -19.43 5.64
N VAL A 112 -0.69 -19.12 5.24
CA VAL A 112 -1.17 -17.75 5.12
C VAL A 112 -2.05 -17.41 6.31
N GLU A 113 -1.44 -16.77 7.30
CA GLU A 113 -2.15 -16.02 8.34
C GLU A 113 -2.76 -14.73 7.75
N ASP A 114 -3.72 -14.11 8.45
CA ASP A 114 -4.32 -12.82 8.05
C ASP A 114 -3.26 -11.72 7.85
N THR A 115 -2.07 -11.87 8.45
CA THR A 115 -0.94 -10.95 8.31
C THR A 115 0.37 -11.73 8.27
N LEU A 116 1.15 -11.55 7.21
CA LEU A 116 2.49 -12.09 7.03
C LEU A 116 3.52 -10.99 7.18
N GLU A 117 4.53 -11.17 8.04
CA GLU A 117 5.67 -10.27 8.10
C GLU A 117 6.78 -10.77 7.17
N LEU A 118 7.02 -10.04 6.08
CA LEU A 118 7.92 -10.47 5.01
C LEU A 118 9.34 -9.95 5.16
N TRP A 119 9.51 -8.87 5.92
CA TRP A 119 10.81 -8.29 6.17
C TRP A 119 10.82 -7.49 7.45
N ARG A 120 11.94 -7.53 8.16
CA ARG A 120 12.21 -6.68 9.31
C ARG A 120 13.69 -6.34 9.37
N LEU A 121 14.01 -5.08 9.65
CA LEU A 121 15.37 -4.66 9.94
C LEU A 121 15.88 -5.42 11.19
N PRO A 122 17.06 -6.06 11.14
CA PRO A 122 17.63 -6.74 12.29
C PRO A 122 17.68 -5.79 13.49
N ARG A 123 17.32 -6.28 14.68
CA ARG A 123 17.52 -5.51 15.91
C ARG A 123 19.02 -5.33 16.07
N SER A 124 19.52 -4.12 15.83
CA SER A 124 20.86 -3.73 16.26
C SER A 124 20.87 -3.86 17.78
N GLY A 125 21.58 -4.88 18.29
CA GLY A 125 21.87 -5.04 19.71
C GLY A 125 22.88 -4.02 20.19
#